data_AF-A0A1D2RDY6-F1
#
_entry.id   AF-A0A1D2RDY6-F1
#
_cell.length_a   1.000
_cell.length_b   1.000
_cell.length_c   1.000
_cell.angle_alpha   90.00
_cell.angle_beta   90.00
_cell.angle_gamma   90.00
#
_symmetry.space_group_name_H-M   'P 1'
#
loop_
_entity.id
_entity.type
_entity.pdbx_description
1 polymer ?
#
loop_
_entity_poly.entity_id
_entity_poly.type
_entity_poly.pdbx_seq_one_letter_code
_entity_poly.pdbx_strand_id
1 'polypeptide(L)'
;MVDTNEVLSALLSKGGSFDIFLSNSFLKRYEFIAPEFMFFEIGNNFGEIVTRSKLSPEVLGETFKFIKDQIDFMPFEEFNECAKEAEKLSPHPKDIQYFALALKFNCPIWSEENSFKKQNKIRVFSTYDLIQEFM
;
A
#
# COMPACT_ATOMS: atom_id res chain seq x y z
N MET A 1 -4.53 5.56 -0.96
CA MET A 1 -4.24 4.24 -1.57
C MET A 1 -2.83 3.82 -1.19
N VAL A 2 -2.64 2.60 -0.68
CA VAL A 2 -1.35 2.07 -0.22
C VAL A 2 -0.73 1.21 -1.32
N ASP A 3 0.55 1.41 -1.63
CA ASP A 3 1.34 0.54 -2.51
C ASP A 3 1.74 -0.75 -1.76
N THR A 4 1.74 -1.90 -2.46
CA THR A 4 2.19 -3.19 -1.91
C THR A 4 3.59 -3.08 -1.32
N ASN A 5 4.47 -2.28 -1.93
CA ASN A 5 5.84 -2.10 -1.43
C ASN A 5 5.89 -1.53 -0.02
N GLU A 6 4.92 -0.71 0.40
CA GLU A 6 4.86 -0.15 1.75
C GLU A 6 4.44 -1.19 2.77
N VAL A 7 3.51 -2.06 2.40
CA VAL A 7 3.13 -3.21 3.22
C VAL A 7 4.29 -4.19 3.33
N LEU A 8 4.98 -4.50 2.22
CA LEU A 8 6.17 -5.34 2.23
C LEU A 8 7.30 -4.73 3.07
N SER A 9 7.53 -3.42 2.94
CA SER A 9 8.50 -2.67 3.74
C SER A 9 8.21 -2.82 5.24
N ALA A 10 6.94 -2.66 5.65
CA ALA A 10 6.51 -2.81 7.04
C ALA A 10 6.64 -4.26 7.56
N LEU A 11 6.45 -5.26 6.70
CA LEU A 11 6.61 -6.68 7.04
C LEU A 11 8.08 -7.11 7.13
N LEU A 12 8.93 -6.58 6.24
CA LEU A 12 10.35 -6.92 6.14
C LEU A 12 11.19 -6.16 7.17
N SER A 13 10.81 -4.92 7.44
CA SER A 13 11.48 -4.03 8.38
C SER A 13 10.44 -3.37 9.26
N LYS A 14 10.62 -3.44 10.58
CA LYS A 14 9.83 -2.64 11.53
C LYS A 14 10.31 -1.18 11.52
N GLY A 15 10.40 -0.59 10.32
CA GLY A 15 10.85 0.78 10.07
C GLY A 15 9.67 1.72 9.81
N GLY A 16 9.91 2.81 9.08
CA GLY A 16 8.95 3.91 8.91
C GLY A 16 7.56 3.48 8.42
N SER A 17 7.45 2.58 7.44
CA SER A 17 6.15 2.11 6.97
C SER A 17 5.38 1.36 8.08
N PHE A 18 6.08 0.57 8.90
CA PHE A 18 5.48 -0.08 10.09
C PHE A 18 5.08 0.96 11.14
N ASP A 19 5.89 1.97 11.38
CA ASP A 19 5.59 3.05 12.35
C ASP A 19 4.35 3.85 11.96
N ILE A 20 4.09 4.04 10.66
CA ILE A 20 2.84 4.65 10.16
C ILE A 20 1.63 3.78 10.52
N PHE A 21 1.67 2.47 10.22
CA PHE A 21 0.59 1.56 10.60
C PHE A 21 0.42 1.49 12.13
N LEU A 22 1.51 1.50 12.88
CA LEU A 22 1.46 1.51 14.33
C LEU A 22 0.79 2.77 14.85
N SER A 23 1.24 3.94 14.40
CA SER A 23 0.69 5.23 14.81
C SER A 23 -0.77 5.38 14.41
N ASN A 24 -1.12 4.97 13.19
CA ASN A 24 -2.50 5.02 12.69
C ASN A 24 -3.44 4.10 13.47
N SER A 25 -2.95 2.99 14.02
CA SER A 25 -3.77 2.08 14.82
C SER A 25 -4.38 2.74 16.07
N PHE A 26 -3.71 3.77 16.61
CA PHE A 26 -4.19 4.55 17.76
C PHE A 26 -4.79 5.90 17.34
N LEU A 27 -4.15 6.59 16.40
CA LEU A 27 -4.52 7.97 16.03
C LEU A 27 -5.65 8.05 15.00
N LYS A 28 -5.88 6.98 14.22
CA LYS A 28 -6.92 6.89 13.19
C LYS A 28 -6.92 8.10 12.23
N ARG A 29 -5.74 8.53 11.81
CA ARG A 29 -5.54 9.72 10.96
C ARG A 29 -5.73 9.43 9.47
N TYR A 30 -5.51 8.17 9.07
CA TYR A 30 -5.58 7.72 7.69
C TYR A 30 -6.59 6.60 7.52
N GLU A 31 -7.37 6.71 6.45
CA GLU A 31 -8.17 5.64 5.88
C GLU A 31 -7.36 5.02 4.74
N PHE A 32 -6.81 3.82 4.97
CA PHE A 32 -6.00 3.13 3.97
C PHE A 32 -6.89 2.25 3.10
N ILE A 33 -6.68 2.36 1.79
CA ILE A 33 -7.33 1.50 0.80
C ILE A 33 -6.29 0.85 -0.10
N ALA A 34 -6.56 -0.37 -0.58
CA ALA A 34 -5.72 -1.10 -1.51
C ALA A 34 -6.57 -2.00 -2.43
N PRO A 35 -6.09 -2.34 -3.64
CA PRO A 35 -6.71 -3.39 -4.44
C PRO A 35 -6.67 -4.75 -3.71
N GLU A 36 -7.73 -5.54 -3.79
CA GLU A 36 -7.76 -6.92 -3.24
C GLU A 36 -6.60 -7.78 -3.75
N PHE A 37 -6.14 -7.54 -4.98
CA PHE A 37 -4.98 -8.21 -5.57
C PHE A 37 -3.73 -8.16 -4.68
N MET A 38 -3.51 -7.06 -3.95
CA MET A 38 -2.38 -6.91 -3.02
C MET A 38 -2.36 -8.04 -1.99
N PHE A 39 -3.52 -8.42 -1.46
CA PHE A 39 -3.62 -9.49 -0.47
C PHE A 39 -3.17 -10.83 -1.05
N PHE A 40 -3.57 -11.14 -2.29
CA PHE A 40 -3.15 -12.36 -2.98
C PHE A 40 -1.65 -12.35 -3.30
N GLU A 41 -1.09 -11.20 -3.70
CA GLU A 41 0.35 -11.04 -3.97
C GLU A 41 1.19 -11.31 -2.72
N ILE A 42 0.81 -10.75 -1.56
CA ILE A 42 1.50 -10.99 -0.30
C ILE A 42 1.36 -12.44 0.14
N GLY A 43 0.16 -13.03 0.01
CA GLY A 43 -0.10 -14.43 0.36
C GLY A 43 0.75 -15.40 -0.47
N ASN A 44 0.83 -15.20 -1.79
CA ASN A 44 1.64 -16.03 -2.68
C ASN A 44 3.13 -15.96 -2.37
N ASN A 45 3.60 -14.82 -1.87
CA ASN A 45 5.01 -14.59 -1.54
C ASN A 45 5.33 -14.80 -0.05
N PHE A 46 4.38 -15.28 0.77
CA PHE A 46 4.52 -15.31 2.23
C PHE A 46 5.78 -16.06 2.69
N GLY A 47 6.11 -17.21 2.10
CA GLY A 47 7.31 -17.98 2.43
C GLY A 47 8.62 -17.25 2.13
N GLU A 48 8.67 -16.46 1.05
CA GLU A 48 9.82 -15.61 0.75
C GLU A 48 9.94 -14.49 1.79
N ILE A 49 8.82 -13.87 2.17
CA ILE A 49 8.78 -12.79 3.16
C ILE A 49 9.23 -13.31 4.54
N VAL A 50 8.84 -14.51 4.95
CA VAL A 50 9.35 -15.18 6.17
C VAL A 50 10.88 -15.27 6.12
N THR A 51 11.41 -15.78 5.00
CA THR A 51 12.86 -15.96 4.82
C THR A 51 13.61 -14.62 4.91
N ARG A 52 13.08 -13.58 4.26
CA ARG A 52 13.72 -12.25 4.19
C ARG A 52 13.59 -11.45 5.48
N SER A 53 12.44 -11.51 6.14
CA SER A 53 12.17 -10.82 7.41
C SER A 53 12.92 -11.44 8.60
N LYS A 54 13.32 -12.72 8.49
CA LYS A 54 13.89 -13.52 9.59
C LYS A 54 12.94 -13.67 10.79
N LEU A 55 11.64 -13.46 10.57
CA LEU A 55 10.60 -13.69 11.56
C LEU A 55 10.08 -15.13 11.45
N SER A 56 9.51 -15.65 12.54
CA SER A 56 8.77 -16.91 12.42
C SER A 56 7.47 -16.68 11.62
N PRO A 57 6.92 -17.73 10.97
CA PRO A 57 5.65 -17.63 10.26
C PRO A 57 4.52 -17.06 11.12
N GLU A 58 4.49 -17.41 12.41
CA GLU A 58 3.47 -16.94 13.36
C GLU A 58 3.60 -15.44 13.61
N VAL A 59 4.83 -14.96 13.88
CA VAL A 59 5.08 -13.54 14.12
C VAL A 59 4.79 -12.71 12.87
N LEU A 60 5.20 -13.19 11.70
CA LEU A 60 4.89 -12.51 10.44
C LEU A 60 3.38 -12.51 10.15
N GLY A 61 2.69 -13.62 10.43
CA GLY A 61 1.25 -13.75 10.27
C GLY A 61 0.48 -12.75 11.13
N GLU A 62 0.83 -12.63 12.42
CA GLU A 62 0.23 -11.63 13.31
C GLU A 62 0.56 -10.19 12.88
N THR A 63 1.78 -9.94 12.40
CA THR A 63 2.18 -8.63 11.88
C THR A 63 1.37 -8.26 10.63
N PHE A 64 1.19 -9.21 9.71
CA PHE A 64 0.40 -8.99 8.51
C PHE A 64 -1.08 -8.79 8.83
N LYS A 65 -1.63 -9.57 9.77
CA LYS A 65 -3.00 -9.38 10.26
C LYS A 65 -3.20 -7.97 10.84
N PHE A 66 -2.28 -7.51 11.69
CA PHE A 66 -2.30 -6.16 12.25
C PHE A 66 -2.32 -5.06 11.18
N ILE A 67 -1.54 -5.21 10.10
CA ILE A 67 -1.53 -4.25 8.98
C ILE A 67 -2.82 -4.35 8.17
N LYS A 68 -3.23 -5.58 7.83
CA LYS A 68 -4.44 -5.88 7.06
C LYS A 68 -5.69 -5.26 7.70
N ASP A 69 -5.83 -5.33 9.02
CA ASP A 69 -7.00 -4.83 9.74
C ASP A 69 -7.14 -3.29 9.68
N GLN A 70 -6.17 -2.60 9.09
CA GLN A 70 -6.19 -1.15 8.88
C GLN A 70 -6.42 -0.73 7.42
N ILE A 71 -6.50 -1.69 6.49
CA ILE A 71 -6.61 -1.44 5.05
C ILE A 71 -7.94 -2.00 4.55
N ASP A 72 -8.74 -1.14 3.93
CA ASP A 72 -9.92 -1.56 3.18
C ASP A 72 -9.50 -2.06 1.80
N PHE A 73 -9.65 -3.37 1.58
CA PHE A 73 -9.33 -4.01 0.31
C PHE A 73 -10.54 -3.92 -0.63
N MET A 74 -10.33 -3.33 -1.80
CA MET A 74 -11.38 -3.09 -2.79
C MET A 74 -11.24 -4.07 -3.98
N PRO A 75 -12.32 -4.75 -4.40
CA PRO A 75 -12.30 -5.60 -5.58
C PRO A 75 -12.15 -4.76 -6.85
N PHE A 76 -11.50 -5.30 -7.89
CA PHE A 76 -11.17 -4.55 -9.11
C PHE A 76 -12.43 -4.01 -9.81
N GLU A 77 -13.54 -4.74 -9.72
CA GLU A 77 -14.83 -4.40 -10.30
C GLU A 77 -15.39 -3.06 -9.79
N GLU A 78 -14.98 -2.59 -8.60
CA GLU A 78 -15.45 -1.33 -8.03
C GLU A 78 -14.77 -0.08 -8.60
N PHE A 79 -13.64 -0.27 -9.29
CA PHE A 79 -12.82 0.84 -9.80
C PHE A 79 -12.28 0.60 -11.23
N ASN A 80 -12.73 -0.46 -11.92
CA ASN A 80 -12.25 -0.82 -13.25
C ASN A 80 -12.58 0.23 -14.32
N GLU A 81 -13.58 1.09 -14.10
CA GLU A 81 -13.93 2.17 -15.01
C GLU A 81 -12.81 3.22 -15.14
N CYS A 82 -11.97 3.32 -14.11
CA CYS A 82 -10.80 4.19 -14.08
C CYS A 82 -9.58 3.57 -14.76
N ALA A 83 -9.58 2.29 -15.12
CA ALA A 83 -8.41 1.57 -15.61
C ALA A 83 -7.81 2.19 -16.89
N LYS A 84 -8.65 2.61 -17.85
CA LYS A 84 -8.19 3.26 -19.09
C LYS A 84 -7.48 4.59 -18.85
N GLU A 85 -7.90 5.30 -17.81
CA GLU A 85 -7.25 6.56 -17.45
C GLU A 85 -5.96 6.29 -16.68
N ALA A 86 -6.01 5.37 -15.74
CA ALA A 86 -4.87 4.92 -14.96
C ALA A 86 -3.72 4.41 -15.84
N GLU A 87 -4.00 3.68 -16.91
CA GLU A 87 -3.01 3.19 -17.88
C GLU A 87 -2.14 4.31 -18.47
N LYS A 88 -2.68 5.52 -18.62
CA LYS A 88 -1.94 6.68 -19.14
C LYS A 88 -1.01 7.31 -18.11
N LEU A 89 -1.28 7.08 -16.82
CA LEU A 89 -0.58 7.66 -15.68
C LEU A 89 0.44 6.68 -15.08
N SER A 90 0.10 5.39 -15.08
CA SER A 90 0.88 4.33 -14.46
C SER A 90 2.18 4.10 -15.22
N PRO A 91 3.33 3.96 -14.53
CA PRO A 91 4.60 3.70 -15.19
C PRO A 91 4.73 2.26 -15.71
N HIS A 92 3.97 1.31 -15.16
CA HIS A 92 3.96 -0.08 -15.59
C HIS A 92 2.53 -0.66 -15.55
N PRO A 93 2.18 -1.63 -16.42
CA PRO A 93 0.84 -2.24 -16.45
C PRO A 93 0.36 -2.82 -15.10
N LYS A 94 1.29 -3.36 -14.30
CA LYS A 94 0.98 -3.89 -12.96
C LYS A 94 0.50 -2.81 -11.99
N ASP A 95 0.85 -1.55 -12.23
CA ASP A 95 0.55 -0.44 -11.35
C ASP A 95 -0.82 0.18 -11.66
N ILE A 96 -1.43 -0.16 -12.81
CA ILE A 96 -2.72 0.38 -13.28
C ILE A 96 -3.79 0.30 -12.20
N GLN A 97 -3.88 -0.82 -11.48
CA GLN A 97 -4.88 -1.01 -10.44
C GLN A 97 -4.75 -0.02 -9.27
N TYR A 98 -3.52 0.33 -8.87
CA TYR A 98 -3.26 1.28 -7.80
C TYR A 98 -3.66 2.69 -8.23
N PHE A 99 -3.28 3.07 -9.45
CA PHE A 99 -3.66 4.36 -10.04
C PHE A 99 -5.18 4.45 -10.26
N ALA A 100 -5.82 3.38 -10.73
CA ALA A 100 -7.26 3.34 -10.96
C ALA A 100 -8.03 3.50 -9.65
N LEU A 101 -7.62 2.79 -8.59
CA LEU A 101 -8.21 2.93 -7.27
C LEU A 101 -8.01 4.35 -6.70
N ALA A 102 -6.80 4.90 -6.84
CA ALA A 102 -6.51 6.27 -6.40
C ALA A 102 -7.36 7.31 -7.14
N LEU A 103 -7.58 7.14 -8.45
CA LEU A 103 -8.48 7.99 -9.24
C LEU A 103 -9.93 7.86 -8.81
N LYS A 104 -10.44 6.63 -8.67
CA LYS A 104 -11.82 6.35 -8.28
C LYS A 104 -12.21 7.05 -6.97
N PHE A 105 -11.33 6.96 -5.98
CA PHE A 105 -11.55 7.55 -4.66
C PHE A 105 -10.96 8.96 -4.50
N ASN A 106 -10.39 9.52 -5.57
CA ASN A 106 -9.70 10.82 -5.57
C ASN A 106 -8.73 10.97 -4.38
N CYS A 107 -7.94 9.93 -4.11
CA CYS A 107 -7.06 9.87 -2.95
C CYS A 107 -5.58 9.85 -3.35
N PRO A 108 -4.67 10.32 -2.47
CA PRO A 108 -3.24 10.20 -2.69
C PRO A 108 -2.76 8.74 -2.71
N ILE A 109 -1.64 8.51 -3.40
CA ILE A 109 -0.87 7.26 -3.33
C ILE A 109 0.19 7.41 -2.25
N TRP A 110 0.33 6.42 -1.38
CA TRP A 110 1.50 6.26 -0.54
C TRP A 110 2.45 5.25 -1.19
N SER A 111 3.63 5.71 -1.62
CA SER A 111 4.68 4.89 -2.24
C SER A 111 6.03 5.62 -2.25
N GLU A 112 7.12 4.89 -2.03
CA GLU A 112 8.50 5.34 -2.28
C GLU A 112 8.94 5.24 -3.77
N GLU A 113 8.09 4.73 -4.66
CA GLU A 113 8.42 4.56 -6.07
C GLU A 113 8.46 5.92 -6.81
N ASN A 114 9.67 6.40 -7.09
CA ASN A 114 9.88 7.69 -7.74
C ASN A 114 9.21 7.81 -9.12
N SER A 115 9.03 6.70 -9.84
CA SER A 115 8.32 6.75 -11.12
C SER A 115 6.83 7.10 -10.98
N PHE A 116 6.21 6.88 -9.82
CA PHE A 116 4.81 7.26 -9.57
C PHE A 116 4.64 8.79 -9.52
N LYS A 117 5.72 9.54 -9.24
CA LYS A 117 5.74 11.01 -9.22
C LYS A 117 5.92 11.64 -10.60
N LYS A 118 6.09 10.85 -11.68
CA LYS A 118 6.25 11.37 -13.05
C LYS A 118 4.95 11.91 -13.64
N GLN A 119 3.81 11.43 -13.16
CA GLN A 119 2.51 11.98 -13.50
C GLN A 119 2.12 13.13 -12.55
N ASN A 120 1.15 13.96 -12.95
CA ASN A 120 0.75 15.18 -12.24
C ASN A 120 -0.71 15.19 -11.77
N LYS A 121 -1.44 14.09 -11.91
CA LYS A 121 -2.87 14.00 -11.60
C LYS A 121 -3.15 13.52 -10.19
N ILE A 122 -2.34 12.58 -9.69
CA ILE A 122 -2.49 11.96 -8.38
C ILE A 122 -1.32 12.37 -7.50
N ARG A 123 -1.61 12.89 -6.30
CA ARG A 123 -0.56 13.20 -5.33
C ARG A 123 0.08 11.90 -4.84
N VAL A 124 1.41 11.88 -4.73
CA VAL A 124 2.16 10.75 -4.18
C VAL A 124 2.89 11.21 -2.93
N PHE A 125 2.63 10.54 -1.82
CA PHE A 125 3.29 10.73 -0.54
C PHE A 125 4.35 9.66 -0.31
N SER A 126 5.52 10.10 0.17
CA SER A 126 6.48 9.21 0.80
C SER A 126 6.08 8.88 2.24
N THR A 127 6.72 7.88 2.81
CA THR A 127 6.64 7.55 4.24
C THR A 127 7.01 8.76 5.09
N TYR A 128 8.04 9.52 4.68
CA TYR A 128 8.44 10.72 5.39
C TYR A 128 7.30 11.77 5.43
N ASP A 129 6.62 12.00 4.30
CA ASP A 129 5.53 12.98 4.22
C ASP A 129 4.38 12.61 5.17
N LEU A 130 4.01 11.32 5.22
CA LEU A 130 2.96 10.85 6.14
C LEU A 130 3.39 10.95 7.61
N ILE A 131 4.67 10.71 7.92
CA ILE A 131 5.19 10.89 9.29
C ILE A 131 5.11 12.35 9.72
N GLN A 132 5.44 13.31 8.84
CA GLN A 132 5.37 14.73 9.16
C GLN A 132 3.96 15.19 9.52
N GLU A 133 2.94 14.56 8.96
CA GLU A 133 1.57 14.89 9.32
C GLU A 133 1.21 14.42 10.75
N PHE A 134 1.87 13.40 11.31
CA PHE A 134 1.64 12.99 12.70
C PHE A 134 2.27 13.92 13.76
N MET A 135 3.22 14.77 13.38
CA MET A 135 3.90 15.72 14.27
C MET A 135 3.18 17.06 14.35
#